data_AF-A0A7R8CKI2-F1
#
_entry.id   AF-A0A7R8CKI2-F1
#
_cell.length_a   1.000
_cell.length_b   1.000
_cell.length_c   1.000
_cell.angle_alpha   90.00
_cell.angle_beta   90.00
_cell.angle_gamma   90.00
#
_symmetry.space_group_name_H-M   'P 1'
#
loop_
_entity.id
_entity.type
_entity.pdbx_description
1 polymer ?
#
loop_
_entity_poly.entity_id
_entity_poly.type
_entity_poly.pdbx_seq_one_letter_code
_entity_poly.pdbx_strand_id
1 'polypeptide(L)'
;MEGSQRRLVMMAGDGESGESCRTFVFKGENHTLGNALRTVILQNPEVIFCGYSMPHPAEDQMLLRIQTVNSSPAQEALKKGLEDLKDMCHNVSNTSHINYEDVYEPAEDSYLMLDVLEKQLKELKPPTICVEIGSGSGVLIGGVASALGSVNAAYFATDLSPLACIATVQTGNTSSVPLNVLCTDISFGLDRLKGSVDILLCNPPYVATPFEEITAYKDDLIKASWAGGPRGRNVTDKVIRLCKDLLSPVTGRAFIVLEQCNDVDSVMEFTTEEVGLKADICGSYSKLPITYHRSSLPYVRKYNSHKAFYLMLDLPSLLGDYDDEFISRNQLSDNEPTDDYSNLEDNYEEVPHPVGVYYWGKDLKLGQVSGVAVDERNRPVIFQRGPVTWNHKSFDRNYVLQDKTPIEEDTIMTLHPETGEILRSWGKDLFYMPHGIAVDSLGNTYVTDTGLHQVMRFPLGSKEPDLTLGNRFEPGNGRNQFCQPSSVAVSDITGDIFVADGYCNSRVMKFNKDGELLDVLDGDWDIIHSITLFEDENIFCIANRNGQTIECFSTGLKRPFGQKMMLFEGVGCIFGIVAKGTALVGVIGKPDSSGITIDTSPNKGRIIDTWGKNEGISQPHDLAIFLNMGMSSML
;
A
#
# COMPACT_ATOMS: atom_id res chain seq x y z
N MET A 1 7.86 -12.74 -50.49
CA MET A 1 6.53 -12.94 -49.90
C MET A 1 6.72 -13.92 -48.75
N GLU A 2 7.13 -13.40 -47.59
CA GLU A 2 7.17 -14.17 -46.36
C GLU A 2 5.74 -14.21 -45.80
N GLY A 3 5.24 -15.41 -45.52
CA GLY A 3 3.86 -15.64 -45.10
C GLY A 3 3.58 -15.02 -43.74
N SER A 4 2.41 -14.39 -43.61
CA SER A 4 1.87 -13.89 -42.33
C SER A 4 1.96 -14.99 -41.28
N GLN A 5 2.76 -14.76 -40.24
CA GLN A 5 2.98 -15.71 -39.17
C GLN A 5 1.80 -15.57 -38.19
N ARG A 6 0.98 -16.62 -38.06
CA ARG A 6 -0.25 -16.58 -37.25
C ARG A 6 0.00 -16.11 -35.82
N ARG A 7 -0.78 -15.13 -35.36
CA ARG A 7 -0.61 -14.49 -34.04
C ARG A 7 -1.34 -15.23 -32.92
N LEU A 8 -2.34 -16.06 -33.22
CA LEU A 8 -3.00 -16.93 -32.25
C LEU A 8 -3.00 -18.39 -32.72
N VAL A 9 -2.56 -19.32 -31.86
CA VAL A 9 -2.52 -20.76 -32.15
C VAL A 9 -3.18 -21.54 -31.01
N MET A 10 -4.10 -22.45 -31.32
CA MET A 10 -4.74 -23.32 -30.33
C MET A 10 -4.01 -24.66 -30.23
N MET A 11 -3.67 -25.10 -29.01
CA MET A 11 -3.01 -26.38 -28.75
C MET A 11 -4.02 -27.51 -28.48
N ALA A 12 -3.58 -28.76 -28.67
CA ALA A 12 -4.36 -29.95 -28.29
C ALA A 12 -4.60 -29.97 -26.77
N GLY A 13 -5.82 -30.36 -26.34
CA GLY A 13 -6.16 -30.48 -24.92
C GLY A 13 -5.65 -31.80 -24.33
N ASP A 14 -5.51 -31.86 -23.00
CA ASP A 14 -5.13 -33.07 -22.28
C ASP A 14 -6.17 -34.17 -22.58
N GLY A 15 -5.73 -35.35 -23.03
CA GLY A 15 -6.57 -36.37 -23.68
C GLY A 15 -7.81 -36.87 -22.91
N GLU A 16 -7.97 -36.55 -21.63
CA GLU A 16 -9.14 -36.88 -20.81
C GLU A 16 -10.19 -35.74 -20.68
N SER A 17 -9.85 -34.48 -20.99
CA SER A 17 -10.71 -33.29 -20.76
C SER A 17 -11.23 -32.58 -22.01
N GLY A 18 -11.00 -33.12 -23.21
CA GLY A 18 -11.74 -32.73 -24.43
C GLY A 18 -11.71 -31.24 -24.80
N GLU A 19 -12.84 -30.69 -25.25
CA GLU A 19 -12.99 -29.27 -25.65
C GLU A 19 -13.12 -28.29 -24.46
N SER A 20 -13.35 -28.79 -23.25
CA SER A 20 -13.50 -27.97 -22.04
C SER A 20 -12.17 -27.59 -21.39
N CYS A 21 -11.03 -28.07 -21.91
CA CYS A 21 -9.70 -27.69 -21.44
C CYS A 21 -8.76 -27.45 -22.63
N ARG A 22 -8.31 -26.21 -22.82
CA ARG A 22 -7.44 -25.83 -23.95
C ARG A 22 -6.37 -24.82 -23.54
N THR A 23 -5.24 -24.88 -24.24
CA THR A 23 -4.18 -23.86 -24.16
C THR A 23 -4.11 -23.10 -25.49
N PHE A 24 -4.08 -21.78 -25.42
CA PHE A 24 -4.00 -20.85 -26.54
C PHE A 24 -2.66 -20.12 -26.50
N VAL A 25 -2.02 -19.98 -27.64
CA VAL A 25 -0.69 -19.37 -27.80
C VAL A 25 -0.85 -18.05 -28.55
N PHE A 26 -0.60 -16.94 -27.87
CA PHE A 26 -0.55 -15.61 -28.48
C PHE A 26 0.91 -15.26 -28.78
N LYS A 27 1.23 -14.89 -30.01
CA LYS A 27 2.59 -14.45 -30.39
C LYS A 27 2.69 -12.94 -30.37
N GLY A 28 3.79 -12.39 -29.86
CA GLY A 28 3.99 -10.94 -29.77
C GLY A 28 3.31 -10.28 -28.57
N GLU A 29 2.70 -11.08 -27.69
CA GLU A 29 1.88 -10.61 -26.58
C GLU A 29 2.55 -10.92 -25.24
N ASN A 30 2.24 -10.11 -24.22
CA ASN A 30 2.91 -10.15 -22.93
C ASN A 30 1.93 -10.16 -21.74
N HIS A 31 2.47 -10.07 -20.53
CA HIS A 31 1.71 -10.06 -19.27
C HIS A 31 0.55 -9.05 -19.23
N THR A 32 0.62 -7.96 -19.99
CA THR A 32 -0.44 -6.94 -20.05
C THR A 32 -1.73 -7.53 -20.62
N LEU A 33 -1.67 -8.14 -21.82
CA LEU A 33 -2.82 -8.81 -22.42
C LEU A 33 -3.20 -10.06 -21.61
N GLY A 34 -2.22 -10.81 -21.11
CA GLY A 34 -2.45 -12.01 -20.31
C GLY A 34 -3.25 -11.74 -19.04
N ASN A 35 -2.88 -10.70 -18.28
CA ASN A 35 -3.60 -10.30 -17.07
C ASN A 35 -5.00 -9.77 -17.39
N ALA A 36 -5.15 -8.98 -18.46
CA ALA A 36 -6.44 -8.43 -18.89
C ALA A 36 -7.41 -9.55 -19.30
N LEU A 37 -7.00 -10.43 -20.21
CA LEU A 37 -7.82 -11.55 -20.67
C LEU A 37 -8.13 -12.53 -19.55
N ARG A 38 -7.15 -12.88 -18.71
CA ARG A 38 -7.38 -13.74 -17.55
C ARG A 38 -8.47 -13.15 -16.64
N THR A 39 -8.38 -11.86 -16.34
CA THR A 39 -9.34 -11.18 -15.45
C THR A 39 -10.75 -11.22 -16.01
N VAL A 40 -10.91 -10.92 -17.31
CA VAL A 40 -12.20 -10.88 -17.98
C VAL A 40 -12.80 -12.29 -18.13
N ILE A 41 -11.98 -13.27 -18.55
CA ILE A 41 -12.42 -14.65 -18.78
C ILE A 41 -12.86 -15.32 -17.48
N LEU A 42 -12.21 -15.03 -16.33
CA LEU A 42 -12.61 -15.55 -15.02
C LEU A 42 -13.98 -15.03 -14.53
N GLN A 43 -14.53 -13.98 -15.14
CA GLN A 43 -15.89 -13.51 -14.83
C GLN A 43 -16.97 -14.36 -15.52
N ASN A 44 -16.61 -15.20 -16.49
CA ASN A 44 -17.53 -16.12 -17.12
C ASN A 44 -17.85 -17.28 -16.14
N PRO A 45 -19.10 -17.47 -15.70
CA PRO A 45 -19.47 -18.50 -14.71
C PRO A 45 -19.23 -19.93 -15.18
N GLU A 46 -19.06 -20.16 -16.49
CA GLU A 46 -18.76 -21.46 -17.08
C GLU A 46 -17.26 -21.81 -17.03
N VAL A 47 -16.40 -20.87 -16.63
CA VAL A 47 -14.93 -21.04 -16.53
C VAL A 47 -14.55 -21.47 -15.12
N ILE A 48 -13.93 -22.65 -15.00
CA ILE A 48 -13.40 -23.20 -13.75
C ILE A 48 -12.00 -22.64 -13.46
N PHE A 49 -11.19 -22.48 -14.50
CA PHE A 49 -9.82 -22.00 -14.38
C PHE A 49 -9.41 -21.22 -15.62
N CYS A 50 -8.72 -20.10 -15.41
CA CYS A 50 -8.01 -19.38 -16.44
C CYS A 50 -6.68 -18.86 -15.87
N GLY A 51 -5.58 -19.26 -16.49
CA GLY A 51 -4.23 -18.85 -16.12
C GLY A 51 -3.39 -18.67 -17.38
N TYR A 52 -2.34 -17.86 -17.31
CA TYR A 52 -1.40 -17.75 -18.41
C TYR A 52 0.04 -17.83 -17.90
N SER A 53 0.95 -18.20 -18.79
CA SER A 53 2.39 -18.21 -18.55
C SER A 53 3.15 -17.70 -19.75
N MET A 54 4.34 -17.17 -19.50
CA MET A 54 5.35 -16.91 -20.52
C MET A 54 6.41 -18.01 -20.36
N PRO A 55 6.50 -18.99 -21.27
CA PRO A 55 7.36 -20.15 -21.09
C PRO A 55 8.85 -19.77 -21.01
N HIS A 56 9.28 -18.71 -21.71
CA HIS A 56 10.63 -18.17 -21.60
C HIS A 56 10.71 -16.70 -22.07
N PRO A 57 11.53 -15.81 -21.46
CA PRO A 57 11.67 -14.39 -21.88
C PRO A 57 12.22 -14.17 -23.29
N ALA A 58 12.85 -15.20 -23.87
CA ALA A 58 13.35 -15.20 -25.26
C ALA A 58 12.34 -15.75 -26.28
N GLU A 59 11.24 -16.34 -25.80
CA GLU A 59 10.15 -16.84 -26.64
C GLU A 59 9.02 -15.81 -26.60
N ASP A 60 8.76 -15.17 -27.74
CA ASP A 60 7.73 -14.13 -27.88
C ASP A 60 6.32 -14.74 -27.97
N GLN A 61 5.96 -15.53 -26.96
CA GLN A 61 4.73 -16.32 -26.89
C GLN A 61 4.13 -16.30 -25.49
N MET A 62 2.83 -16.00 -25.40
CA MET A 62 2.02 -16.10 -24.21
C MET A 62 1.11 -17.32 -24.30
N LEU A 63 1.19 -18.21 -23.31
CA LEU A 63 0.35 -19.40 -23.20
C LEU A 63 -0.81 -19.13 -22.25
N LEU A 64 -2.04 -19.08 -22.75
CA LEU A 64 -3.26 -18.89 -21.99
C LEU A 64 -4.02 -20.21 -21.89
N ARG A 65 -4.13 -20.77 -20.68
CA ARG A 65 -4.84 -22.02 -20.39
C ARG A 65 -6.20 -21.73 -19.79
N ILE A 66 -7.24 -22.31 -20.38
CA ILE A 66 -8.63 -22.16 -19.97
C ILE A 66 -9.23 -23.54 -19.74
N GLN A 67 -9.90 -23.70 -18.61
CA GLN A 67 -10.69 -24.86 -18.27
C GLN A 67 -12.10 -24.41 -17.89
N THR A 68 -13.10 -25.02 -18.50
CA THR A 68 -14.53 -24.77 -18.33
C THR A 68 -15.23 -26.00 -17.76
N VAL A 69 -16.48 -25.85 -17.33
CA VAL A 69 -17.34 -27.00 -17.00
C VAL A 69 -17.49 -27.90 -18.23
N ASN A 70 -17.58 -29.22 -18.03
CA ASN A 70 -17.55 -30.25 -19.10
C ASN A 70 -18.63 -30.11 -20.20
N SER A 71 -19.56 -29.15 -20.08
CA SER A 71 -20.59 -28.80 -21.06
C SER A 71 -20.25 -27.63 -21.98
N SER A 72 -19.16 -26.90 -21.73
CA SER A 72 -18.88 -25.61 -22.38
C SER A 72 -17.47 -25.60 -22.99
N PRO A 73 -17.27 -25.27 -24.29
CA PRO A 73 -15.93 -25.26 -24.90
C PRO A 73 -15.06 -24.10 -24.39
N ALA A 74 -13.80 -24.37 -24.07
CA ALA A 74 -12.83 -23.35 -23.62
C ALA A 74 -12.59 -22.25 -24.68
N GLN A 75 -12.82 -22.57 -25.96
CA GLN A 75 -12.73 -21.62 -27.08
C GLN A 75 -13.80 -20.53 -27.02
N GLU A 76 -15.03 -20.88 -26.64
CA GLU A 76 -16.12 -19.89 -26.54
C GLU A 76 -15.88 -18.92 -25.38
N ALA A 77 -15.31 -19.41 -24.28
CA ALA A 77 -14.91 -18.58 -23.16
C ALA A 77 -13.83 -17.55 -23.53
N LEU A 78 -12.82 -17.95 -24.33
CA LEU A 78 -11.80 -17.03 -24.84
C LEU A 78 -12.41 -15.97 -25.75
N LYS A 79 -13.27 -16.38 -26.69
CA LYS A 79 -13.91 -15.45 -27.63
C LYS A 79 -14.73 -14.39 -26.89
N LYS A 80 -15.57 -14.80 -25.95
CA LYS A 80 -16.35 -13.87 -25.13
C LYS A 80 -15.45 -12.93 -24.33
N GLY A 81 -14.35 -13.44 -23.77
CA GLY A 81 -13.42 -12.59 -23.01
C GLY A 81 -12.72 -11.52 -23.86
N LEU A 82 -12.44 -11.79 -25.14
CA LEU A 82 -11.91 -10.80 -26.07
C LEU A 82 -12.96 -9.74 -26.43
N GLU A 83 -14.23 -10.13 -26.63
CA GLU A 83 -15.35 -9.21 -26.89
C GLU A 83 -15.61 -8.29 -25.69
N ASP A 84 -15.67 -8.85 -24.48
CA ASP A 84 -15.87 -8.09 -23.24
C ASP A 84 -14.72 -7.09 -23.01
N LEU A 85 -13.47 -7.50 -23.28
CA LEU A 85 -12.30 -6.63 -23.19
C LEU A 85 -12.34 -5.48 -24.21
N LYS A 86 -12.87 -5.75 -25.41
CA LYS A 86 -13.06 -4.75 -26.47
C LYS A 86 -14.11 -3.71 -26.07
N ASP A 87 -15.23 -4.15 -25.50
CA ASP A 87 -16.32 -3.28 -25.06
C ASP A 87 -15.86 -2.36 -23.90
N MET A 88 -15.04 -2.88 -22.99
CA MET A 88 -14.42 -2.08 -21.92
C MET A 88 -13.55 -0.93 -22.46
N CYS A 89 -12.94 -1.07 -23.64
CA CYS A 89 -12.07 -0.04 -24.23
C CYS A 89 -12.83 1.03 -25.04
N HIS A 90 -14.09 0.81 -25.43
CA HIS A 90 -14.81 1.72 -26.35
C HIS A 90 -15.35 3.01 -25.69
N ASN A 91 -15.38 3.10 -24.36
CA ASN A 91 -16.01 4.22 -23.63
C ASN A 91 -15.04 5.35 -23.22
N VAL A 92 -13.78 5.32 -23.63
CA VAL A 92 -12.79 6.35 -23.25
C VAL A 92 -12.87 7.56 -24.18
N SER A 93 -13.19 8.74 -23.61
CA SER A 93 -13.17 10.02 -24.32
C SER A 93 -11.74 10.31 -24.81
N ASN A 94 -11.56 10.65 -26.09
CA ASN A 94 -10.24 10.69 -26.72
C ASN A 94 -9.32 11.79 -26.13
N THR A 95 -8.47 11.42 -25.17
CA THR A 95 -7.48 12.26 -24.50
C THR A 95 -6.05 12.06 -25.04
N SER A 96 -5.91 11.44 -26.22
CA SER A 96 -4.62 11.13 -26.86
C SER A 96 -3.74 12.37 -27.16
N HIS A 97 -4.31 13.58 -27.08
CA HIS A 97 -3.61 14.85 -27.26
C HIS A 97 -2.86 15.35 -26.01
N ILE A 98 -3.05 14.72 -24.85
CA ILE A 98 -2.51 15.18 -23.56
C ILE A 98 -1.12 14.59 -23.32
N ASN A 99 -0.18 15.42 -22.84
CA ASN A 99 1.10 14.92 -22.31
C ASN A 99 0.92 14.56 -20.82
N TYR A 100 0.96 13.27 -20.52
CA TYR A 100 0.77 12.74 -19.16
C TYR A 100 2.03 12.76 -18.29
N GLU A 101 3.14 13.29 -18.79
CA GLU A 101 4.33 13.50 -17.95
C GLU A 101 4.04 14.48 -16.80
N ASP A 102 3.12 15.44 -16.99
CA ASP A 102 2.84 16.53 -16.04
C ASP A 102 1.34 16.69 -15.70
N VAL A 103 0.47 15.80 -16.20
CA VAL A 103 -0.99 15.84 -16.02
C VAL A 103 -1.51 14.45 -15.67
N TYR A 104 -2.46 14.36 -14.74
CA TYR A 104 -3.06 13.09 -14.34
C TYR A 104 -3.70 12.34 -15.51
N GLU A 105 -3.25 11.10 -15.73
CA GLU A 105 -3.81 10.18 -16.72
C GLU A 105 -5.05 9.47 -16.15
N PRO A 106 -6.19 9.44 -16.87
CA PRO A 106 -7.37 8.71 -16.43
C PRO A 106 -7.09 7.24 -16.10
N ALA A 107 -7.41 6.83 -14.88
CA ALA A 107 -7.25 5.46 -14.40
C ALA A 107 -8.58 4.86 -13.89
N GLU A 108 -8.51 3.72 -13.19
CA GLU A 108 -9.68 2.94 -12.73
C GLU A 108 -10.69 3.77 -11.91
N ASP A 109 -10.20 4.71 -11.12
CA ASP A 109 -10.95 5.69 -10.34
C ASP A 109 -11.81 6.61 -11.21
N SER A 110 -11.21 7.12 -12.29
CA SER A 110 -11.86 7.99 -13.26
C SER A 110 -12.93 7.21 -14.03
N TYR A 111 -12.65 5.96 -14.39
CA TYR A 111 -13.61 5.09 -15.08
C TYR A 111 -14.77 4.65 -14.19
N LEU A 112 -14.52 4.32 -12.91
CA LEU A 112 -15.59 4.06 -11.94
C LEU A 112 -16.56 5.22 -11.88
N MET A 113 -16.02 6.45 -11.80
CA MET A 113 -16.83 7.65 -11.71
C MET A 113 -17.64 7.89 -12.99
N LEU A 114 -17.06 7.65 -14.17
CA LEU A 114 -17.78 7.73 -15.44
C LEU A 114 -18.93 6.72 -15.52
N ASP A 115 -18.73 5.46 -15.10
CA ASP A 115 -19.78 4.43 -15.07
C ASP A 115 -20.95 4.81 -14.15
N VAL A 116 -20.64 5.39 -12.99
CA VAL A 116 -21.64 5.89 -12.04
C VAL A 116 -22.39 7.08 -12.66
N LEU A 117 -21.67 8.05 -13.24
CA LEU A 117 -22.26 9.22 -13.86
C LEU A 117 -23.16 8.85 -15.04
N GLU A 118 -22.77 7.90 -15.87
CA GLU A 118 -23.57 7.44 -17.01
C GLU A 118 -24.94 6.91 -16.57
N LYS A 119 -24.99 6.19 -15.45
CA LYS A 119 -26.24 5.68 -14.85
C LYS A 119 -27.04 6.82 -14.22
N GLN A 120 -26.40 7.67 -13.43
CA GLN A 120 -27.06 8.74 -12.67
C GLN A 120 -27.62 9.84 -13.57
N LEU A 121 -26.91 10.24 -14.63
CA LEU A 121 -27.36 11.26 -15.58
C LEU A 121 -28.65 10.87 -16.32
N LYS A 122 -28.92 9.58 -16.49
CA LYS A 122 -30.17 9.07 -17.08
C LYS A 122 -31.38 9.27 -16.16
N GLU A 123 -31.16 9.30 -14.84
CA GLU A 123 -32.22 9.40 -13.82
C GLU A 123 -32.42 10.84 -13.31
N LEU A 124 -31.45 11.71 -13.57
CA LEU A 124 -31.42 13.08 -13.12
C LEU A 124 -32.29 14.01 -13.99
N LYS A 125 -32.81 15.06 -13.36
CA LYS A 125 -33.30 16.21 -14.13
C LYS A 125 -32.10 16.84 -14.86
N PRO A 126 -32.26 17.32 -16.10
CA PRO A 126 -31.16 17.93 -16.85
C PRO A 126 -30.48 19.05 -16.04
N PRO A 127 -29.19 18.93 -15.72
CA PRO A 127 -28.48 19.95 -14.97
C PRO A 127 -28.20 21.16 -15.86
N THR A 128 -28.05 22.33 -15.25
CA THR A 128 -27.75 23.60 -15.92
C THR A 128 -26.34 24.11 -15.63
N ILE A 129 -25.77 23.78 -14.47
CA ILE A 129 -24.39 24.12 -14.11
C ILE A 129 -23.69 22.89 -13.55
N CYS A 130 -22.61 22.48 -14.23
CA CYS A 130 -21.72 21.41 -13.81
C CYS A 130 -20.35 21.97 -13.48
N VAL A 131 -19.77 21.56 -12.36
CA VAL A 131 -18.44 22.00 -11.90
C VAL A 131 -17.58 20.79 -11.57
N GLU A 132 -16.35 20.73 -12.08
CA GLU A 132 -15.33 19.78 -11.64
C GLU A 132 -14.23 20.48 -10.85
N ILE A 133 -13.84 19.93 -9.70
CA ILE A 133 -12.71 20.37 -8.89
C ILE A 133 -11.58 19.35 -8.99
N GLY A 134 -10.41 19.79 -9.48
CA GLY A 134 -9.24 18.94 -9.76
C GLY A 134 -9.42 18.22 -11.08
N SER A 135 -9.54 18.94 -12.19
CA SER A 135 -9.94 18.35 -13.47
C SER A 135 -8.89 17.49 -14.16
N GLY A 136 -7.60 17.67 -13.85
CA GLY A 136 -6.53 16.87 -14.46
C GLY A 136 -6.58 16.89 -16.00
N SER A 137 -6.80 15.74 -16.62
CA SER A 137 -6.99 15.59 -18.07
C SER A 137 -8.30 16.15 -18.62
N GLY A 138 -9.28 16.43 -17.74
CA GLY A 138 -10.62 16.90 -18.08
C GLY A 138 -11.56 15.80 -18.55
N VAL A 139 -11.23 14.53 -18.34
CA VAL A 139 -12.02 13.39 -18.83
C VAL A 139 -13.42 13.34 -18.20
N LEU A 140 -13.57 13.69 -16.92
CA LEU A 140 -14.85 13.59 -16.21
C LEU A 140 -15.80 14.70 -16.66
N ILE A 141 -15.40 15.98 -16.54
CA ILE A 141 -16.24 17.08 -17.04
C ILE A 141 -16.45 16.99 -18.54
N GLY A 142 -15.46 16.52 -19.30
CA GLY A 142 -15.55 16.29 -20.74
C GLY A 142 -16.56 15.20 -21.09
N GLY A 143 -16.58 14.09 -20.36
CA GLY A 143 -17.57 13.02 -20.50
C GLY A 143 -18.99 13.50 -20.19
N VAL A 144 -19.18 14.24 -19.09
CA VAL A 144 -20.47 14.85 -18.75
C VAL A 144 -20.91 15.86 -19.81
N ALA A 145 -19.99 16.71 -20.28
CA ALA A 145 -20.24 17.68 -21.34
C ALA A 145 -20.63 17.02 -22.66
N SER A 146 -19.98 15.92 -23.02
CA SER A 146 -20.31 15.13 -24.21
C SER A 146 -21.69 14.48 -24.10
N ALA A 147 -22.06 13.99 -22.91
CA ALA A 147 -23.35 13.34 -22.68
C ALA A 147 -24.52 14.34 -22.71
N LEU A 148 -24.32 15.56 -22.20
CA LEU A 148 -25.37 16.56 -22.02
C LEU A 148 -25.43 17.62 -23.13
N GLY A 149 -24.30 17.89 -23.81
CA GLY A 149 -24.16 18.87 -24.88
C GLY A 149 -24.10 20.33 -24.41
N SER A 150 -23.66 21.23 -25.29
CA SER A 150 -23.39 22.65 -24.98
C SER A 150 -24.62 23.54 -24.81
N VAL A 151 -25.81 23.08 -25.20
CA VAL A 151 -27.06 23.86 -25.16
C VAL A 151 -27.76 23.74 -23.80
N ASN A 152 -27.48 22.67 -23.06
CA ASN A 152 -28.25 22.29 -21.88
C ASN A 152 -27.61 22.70 -20.55
N ALA A 153 -26.27 22.83 -20.50
CA ALA A 153 -25.55 23.17 -19.29
C ALA A 153 -24.31 24.02 -19.57
N ALA A 154 -23.87 24.76 -18.55
CA ALA A 154 -22.57 25.40 -18.48
C ALA A 154 -21.61 24.51 -17.69
N TYR A 155 -20.42 24.28 -18.24
CA TYR A 155 -19.40 23.42 -17.66
C TYR A 155 -18.23 24.26 -17.17
N PHE A 156 -17.91 24.13 -15.88
CA PHE A 156 -16.76 24.77 -15.25
C PHE A 156 -15.81 23.71 -14.70
N ALA A 157 -14.52 24.02 -14.72
CA ALA A 157 -13.50 23.18 -14.12
C ALA A 157 -12.46 24.04 -13.40
N THR A 158 -11.93 23.54 -12.29
CA THR A 158 -10.82 24.17 -11.59
C THR A 158 -9.68 23.20 -11.40
N ASP A 159 -8.45 23.65 -11.55
CA ASP A 159 -7.27 22.87 -11.19
C ASP A 159 -6.14 23.77 -10.67
N LEU A 160 -5.32 23.26 -9.76
CA LEU A 160 -4.15 23.98 -9.26
C LEU A 160 -3.04 24.03 -10.32
N SER A 161 -2.95 23.02 -11.19
CA SER A 161 -1.95 22.93 -12.25
C SER A 161 -2.38 23.70 -13.50
N PRO A 162 -1.58 24.66 -13.98
CA PRO A 162 -1.83 25.32 -15.26
C PRO A 162 -1.84 24.35 -16.45
N LEU A 163 -1.05 23.27 -16.38
CA LEU A 163 -0.97 22.25 -17.44
C LEU A 163 -2.24 21.40 -17.49
N ALA A 164 -2.79 21.01 -16.33
CA ALA A 164 -4.09 20.35 -16.24
C ALA A 164 -5.22 21.25 -16.76
N CYS A 165 -5.16 22.56 -16.46
CA CYS A 165 -6.13 23.50 -17.01
C CYS A 165 -6.09 23.56 -18.55
N ILE A 166 -4.89 23.58 -19.14
CA ILE A 166 -4.70 23.55 -20.60
C ILE A 166 -5.23 22.23 -21.19
N ALA A 167 -4.88 21.10 -20.57
CA ALA A 167 -5.34 19.77 -20.99
C ALA A 167 -6.87 19.67 -20.97
N THR A 168 -7.50 20.17 -19.92
CA THR A 168 -8.97 20.22 -19.78
C THR A 168 -9.61 21.06 -20.90
N VAL A 169 -9.06 22.23 -21.22
CA VAL A 169 -9.54 23.06 -22.36
C VAL A 169 -9.41 22.29 -23.68
N GLN A 170 -8.30 21.59 -23.91
CA GLN A 170 -8.09 20.80 -25.12
C GLN A 170 -9.08 19.64 -25.23
N THR A 171 -9.36 18.94 -24.14
CA THR A 171 -10.38 17.89 -24.07
C THR A 171 -11.77 18.43 -24.46
N GLY A 172 -12.14 19.61 -23.97
CA GLY A 172 -13.39 20.28 -24.35
C GLY A 172 -13.48 20.63 -25.84
N ASN A 173 -12.36 21.06 -26.45
CA ASN A 173 -12.28 21.34 -27.87
C ASN A 173 -12.49 20.08 -28.73
N THR A 174 -11.95 18.94 -28.30
CA THR A 174 -12.17 17.64 -28.97
C THR A 174 -13.63 17.21 -28.90
N SER A 175 -14.31 17.48 -27.79
CA SER A 175 -15.72 17.17 -27.58
C SER A 175 -16.70 18.22 -28.15
N SER A 176 -16.20 19.29 -28.78
CA SER A 176 -17.01 20.41 -29.31
C SER A 176 -17.92 21.11 -28.27
N VAL A 177 -17.57 21.02 -26.97
CA VAL A 177 -18.30 21.66 -25.88
C VAL A 177 -17.36 22.58 -25.11
N PRO A 178 -17.66 23.88 -24.99
CA PRO A 178 -16.77 24.82 -24.31
C PRO A 178 -16.72 24.53 -22.80
N LEU A 179 -15.53 24.18 -22.31
CA LEU A 179 -15.25 24.03 -20.89
C LEU A 179 -14.65 25.34 -20.35
N ASN A 180 -15.23 25.88 -19.28
CA ASN A 180 -14.78 27.11 -18.64
C ASN A 180 -13.80 26.77 -17.52
N VAL A 181 -12.51 26.87 -17.79
CA VAL A 181 -11.47 26.38 -16.86
C VAL A 181 -10.81 27.54 -16.11
N LEU A 182 -10.65 27.39 -14.79
CA LEU A 182 -10.01 28.36 -13.91
C LEU A 182 -8.83 27.70 -13.16
N CYS A 183 -7.61 28.20 -13.37
CA CYS A 183 -6.45 27.75 -12.61
C CYS A 183 -6.46 28.40 -11.22
N THR A 184 -6.75 27.61 -10.17
CA THR A 184 -7.00 28.13 -8.82
C THR A 184 -6.93 27.01 -7.77
N ASP A 185 -6.80 27.39 -6.49
CA ASP A 185 -6.92 26.46 -5.36
C ASP A 185 -8.40 26.25 -4.99
N ILE A 186 -8.91 25.06 -5.32
CA ILE A 186 -10.24 24.51 -5.02
C ILE A 186 -11.42 25.42 -5.43
N SER A 187 -11.65 26.51 -4.69
CA SER A 187 -12.86 27.34 -4.81
C SER A 187 -12.62 28.81 -5.04
N PHE A 188 -11.37 29.27 -5.01
CA PHE A 188 -11.08 30.69 -5.15
C PHE A 188 -11.51 31.19 -6.54
N GLY A 189 -12.56 32.04 -6.58
CA GLY A 189 -13.18 32.54 -7.81
C GLY A 189 -14.56 31.92 -8.14
N LEU A 190 -15.05 30.95 -7.37
CA LEU A 190 -16.36 30.31 -7.58
C LEU A 190 -17.52 30.99 -6.82
N ASP A 191 -17.29 32.12 -6.14
CA ASP A 191 -18.29 32.76 -5.27
C ASP A 191 -19.62 33.09 -5.95
N ARG A 192 -19.61 33.36 -7.26
CA ARG A 192 -20.82 33.66 -8.03
C ARG A 192 -21.69 32.43 -8.32
N LEU A 193 -21.19 31.24 -8.04
CA LEU A 193 -21.89 29.96 -8.24
C LEU A 193 -22.53 29.43 -6.95
N LYS A 194 -22.50 30.19 -5.84
CA LYS A 194 -23.10 29.79 -4.57
C LYS A 194 -24.60 29.49 -4.74
N GLY A 195 -25.01 28.30 -4.31
CA GLY A 195 -26.39 27.82 -4.38
C GLY A 195 -26.92 27.55 -5.80
N SER A 196 -26.05 27.45 -6.81
CA SER A 196 -26.48 27.27 -8.21
C SER A 196 -25.87 26.05 -8.92
N VAL A 197 -24.96 25.30 -8.28
CA VAL A 197 -24.32 24.14 -8.91
C VAL A 197 -25.24 22.92 -8.85
N ASP A 198 -25.58 22.34 -10.00
CA ASP A 198 -26.43 21.15 -10.09
C ASP A 198 -25.63 19.86 -9.94
N ILE A 199 -24.45 19.81 -10.58
CA ILE A 199 -23.53 18.67 -10.47
C ILE A 199 -22.15 19.20 -10.09
N LEU A 200 -21.61 18.68 -9.00
CA LEU A 200 -20.21 18.88 -8.61
C LEU A 200 -19.47 17.55 -8.72
N LEU A 201 -18.35 17.54 -9.44
CA LEU A 201 -17.47 16.39 -9.59
C LEU A 201 -16.17 16.67 -8.85
N CYS A 202 -15.68 15.69 -8.10
CA CYS A 202 -14.33 15.74 -7.57
C CYS A 202 -13.76 14.33 -7.51
N ASN A 203 -12.67 14.13 -8.23
CA ASN A 203 -11.79 12.99 -8.02
C ASN A 203 -10.57 13.52 -7.25
N PRO A 204 -10.65 13.64 -5.92
CA PRO A 204 -9.62 14.34 -5.16
C PRO A 204 -8.32 13.53 -5.18
N PRO A 205 -7.17 14.14 -4.84
CA PRO A 205 -6.04 13.35 -4.39
C PRO A 205 -6.45 12.62 -3.10
N TYR A 206 -6.82 11.35 -3.22
CA TYR A 206 -7.36 10.54 -2.12
C TYR A 206 -6.34 9.56 -1.53
N VAL A 207 -5.12 9.50 -2.08
CA VAL A 207 -4.07 8.62 -1.56
C VAL A 207 -3.52 9.22 -0.28
N ALA A 208 -3.53 8.41 0.79
CA ALA A 208 -2.96 8.78 2.06
C ALA A 208 -1.45 9.06 1.88
N THR A 209 -1.04 10.29 2.14
CA THR A 209 0.32 10.79 1.90
C THR A 209 0.79 11.62 3.09
N PRO A 210 2.08 11.58 3.45
CA PRO A 210 2.62 12.40 4.53
C PRO A 210 2.36 13.90 4.28
N PHE A 211 2.20 14.70 5.34
CA PHE A 211 1.87 16.12 5.22
C PHE A 211 2.93 16.93 4.44
N GLU A 212 4.14 16.38 4.35
CA GLU A 212 5.28 16.96 3.63
C GLU A 212 5.08 16.93 2.12
N GLU A 213 4.43 15.89 1.58
CA GLU A 213 4.04 15.82 0.16
C GLU A 213 2.98 16.88 -0.18
N ILE A 214 2.22 17.36 0.81
CA ILE A 214 1.29 18.50 0.68
C ILE A 214 2.00 19.85 0.66
N THR A 215 3.22 19.94 1.21
CA THR A 215 3.98 21.20 1.21
C THR A 215 5.00 21.31 0.07
N ALA A 216 5.31 20.19 -0.59
CA ALA A 216 6.30 20.09 -1.66
C ALA A 216 5.79 20.55 -3.05
N TYR A 217 4.51 20.92 -3.21
CA TYR A 217 3.91 21.29 -4.50
C TYR A 217 4.53 22.49 -5.22
N LYS A 218 5.44 23.23 -4.58
CA LYS A 218 6.16 24.34 -5.23
C LYS A 218 7.14 23.87 -6.29
N ASP A 219 7.61 22.62 -6.22
CA ASP A 219 8.67 22.10 -7.10
C ASP A 219 8.20 20.96 -8.03
N ASP A 220 7.03 20.34 -7.80
CA ASP A 220 6.46 19.27 -8.66
C ASP A 220 4.92 19.20 -8.54
N LEU A 221 4.20 19.74 -9.54
CA LEU A 221 2.75 19.95 -9.52
C LEU A 221 1.94 18.67 -9.79
N ILE A 222 2.52 17.63 -10.40
CA ILE A 222 1.76 16.40 -10.68
C ILE A 222 1.44 15.62 -9.40
N LYS A 223 2.28 15.75 -8.37
CA LYS A 223 2.06 15.14 -7.04
C LYS A 223 0.78 15.62 -6.37
N ALA A 224 0.27 16.80 -6.76
CA ALA A 224 -1.01 17.31 -6.28
C ALA A 224 -2.21 16.49 -6.75
N SER A 225 -2.06 15.61 -7.75
CA SER A 225 -3.17 14.79 -8.27
C SER A 225 -3.45 13.53 -7.45
N TRP A 226 -2.53 13.08 -6.58
CA TRP A 226 -2.77 11.93 -5.69
C TRP A 226 -2.55 12.21 -4.20
N ALA A 227 -1.73 13.20 -3.81
CA ALA A 227 -1.38 13.44 -2.41
C ALA A 227 -2.51 14.06 -1.56
N GLY A 228 -3.29 13.23 -0.87
CA GLY A 228 -4.46 13.63 -0.07
C GLY A 228 -4.22 13.93 1.41
N GLY A 229 -2.97 13.89 1.87
CA GLY A 229 -2.61 14.00 3.28
C GLY A 229 -2.83 12.72 4.09
N PRO A 230 -2.62 12.75 5.42
CA PRO A 230 -2.45 11.52 6.23
C PRO A 230 -3.64 10.55 6.20
N ARG A 231 -4.85 11.02 5.87
CA ARG A 231 -6.05 10.18 5.68
C ARG A 231 -6.57 10.18 4.24
N GLY A 232 -5.84 10.79 3.31
CA GLY A 232 -6.32 11.02 1.96
C GLY A 232 -7.53 11.98 1.87
N ARG A 233 -7.77 12.77 2.92
CA ARG A 233 -9.00 13.55 3.11
C ARG A 233 -8.83 15.06 3.10
N ASN A 234 -7.61 15.59 2.99
CA ASN A 234 -7.37 17.03 3.15
C ASN A 234 -8.10 17.86 2.08
N VAL A 235 -8.14 17.36 0.84
CA VAL A 235 -8.91 18.00 -0.24
C VAL A 235 -10.37 17.58 -0.15
N THR A 236 -10.66 16.30 0.07
CA THR A 236 -12.00 15.73 0.23
C THR A 236 -12.84 16.49 1.25
N ASP A 237 -12.36 16.68 2.48
CA ASP A 237 -13.08 17.37 3.55
C ASP A 237 -13.29 18.86 3.25
N LYS A 238 -12.38 19.50 2.50
CA LYS A 238 -12.55 20.90 2.04
C LYS A 238 -13.66 20.98 0.98
N VAL A 239 -13.64 20.06 0.02
CA VAL A 239 -14.65 19.98 -1.04
C VAL A 239 -16.03 19.69 -0.46
N ILE A 240 -16.15 18.75 0.50
CA ILE A 240 -17.43 18.45 1.16
C ILE A 240 -17.99 19.68 1.87
N ARG A 241 -17.17 20.47 2.58
CA ARG A 241 -17.63 21.73 3.18
C ARG A 241 -18.11 22.72 2.13
N LEU A 242 -17.39 22.82 1.02
CA LEU A 242 -17.73 23.70 -0.09
C LEU A 242 -19.05 23.29 -0.77
N CYS A 243 -19.35 22.00 -0.85
CA CYS A 243 -20.61 21.50 -1.42
C CYS A 243 -21.84 22.16 -0.77
N LYS A 244 -21.79 22.42 0.55
CA LYS A 244 -22.87 23.11 1.26
C LYS A 244 -23.17 24.51 0.71
N ASP A 245 -22.13 25.22 0.26
CA ASP A 245 -22.25 26.59 -0.21
C ASP A 245 -22.54 26.66 -1.73
N LEU A 246 -22.01 25.72 -2.51
CA LEU A 246 -22.12 25.74 -3.98
C LEU A 246 -23.36 25.03 -4.51
N LEU A 247 -23.77 23.90 -3.91
CA LEU A 247 -24.83 23.07 -4.46
C LEU A 247 -26.18 23.79 -4.44
N SER A 248 -26.92 23.66 -5.54
CA SER A 248 -28.32 24.06 -5.62
C SER A 248 -29.13 23.32 -4.54
N PRO A 249 -29.93 24.01 -3.72
CA PRO A 249 -30.73 23.36 -2.69
C PRO A 249 -31.87 22.51 -3.27
N VAL A 250 -32.15 22.62 -4.57
CA VAL A 250 -33.26 21.91 -5.25
C VAL A 250 -32.77 20.71 -6.04
N THR A 251 -31.61 20.82 -6.69
CA THR A 251 -31.11 19.88 -7.70
C THR A 251 -29.68 19.43 -7.47
N GLY A 252 -28.96 20.07 -6.56
CA GLY A 252 -27.52 19.89 -6.37
C GLY A 252 -27.15 18.49 -5.91
N ARG A 253 -26.20 17.88 -6.61
CA ARG A 253 -25.52 16.64 -6.21
C ARG A 253 -24.01 16.78 -6.38
N ALA A 254 -23.26 16.20 -5.46
CA ALA A 254 -21.83 16.05 -5.58
C ALA A 254 -21.47 14.57 -5.73
N PHE A 255 -20.56 14.26 -6.65
CA PHE A 255 -19.96 12.95 -6.83
C PHE A 255 -18.48 13.08 -6.46
N ILE A 256 -18.08 12.34 -5.43
CA ILE A 256 -16.73 12.39 -4.88
C ILE A 256 -16.19 10.97 -4.82
N VAL A 257 -15.01 10.76 -5.42
CA VAL A 257 -14.31 9.48 -5.33
C VAL A 257 -13.64 9.35 -3.97
N LEU A 258 -13.78 8.18 -3.37
CA LEU A 258 -13.13 7.80 -2.12
C LEU A 258 -12.47 6.44 -2.30
N GLU A 259 -11.32 6.27 -1.68
CA GLU A 259 -10.68 4.98 -1.45
C GLU A 259 -11.12 4.41 -0.08
N GLN A 260 -11.07 3.09 0.10
CA GLN A 260 -11.39 2.45 1.37
C GLN A 260 -10.55 3.01 2.53
N CYS A 261 -9.29 3.36 2.26
CA CYS A 261 -8.36 3.97 3.20
C CYS A 261 -8.74 5.41 3.62
N ASN A 262 -9.76 6.02 3.01
CA ASN A 262 -10.27 7.31 3.44
C ASN A 262 -11.23 7.22 4.63
N ASP A 263 -11.51 6.02 5.17
CA ASP A 263 -12.53 5.82 6.21
C ASP A 263 -13.88 6.39 5.75
N VAL A 264 -14.47 5.68 4.79
CA VAL A 264 -15.72 6.08 4.13
C VAL A 264 -16.82 6.35 5.16
N ASP A 265 -16.94 5.53 6.20
CA ASP A 265 -17.95 5.71 7.25
C ASP A 265 -17.76 7.05 7.99
N SER A 266 -16.52 7.41 8.36
CA SER A 266 -16.25 8.74 8.95
C SER A 266 -16.49 9.89 7.97
N VAL A 267 -16.22 9.71 6.67
CA VAL A 267 -16.54 10.73 5.65
C VAL A 267 -18.05 10.93 5.57
N MET A 268 -18.82 9.85 5.61
CA MET A 268 -20.28 9.87 5.57
C MET A 268 -20.84 10.57 6.82
N GLU A 269 -20.36 10.21 8.01
CA GLU A 269 -20.76 10.86 9.27
C GLU A 269 -20.42 12.35 9.29
N PHE A 270 -19.21 12.73 8.87
CA PHE A 270 -18.82 14.14 8.74
C PHE A 270 -19.76 14.90 7.78
N THR A 271 -20.11 14.27 6.65
CA THR A 271 -21.00 14.87 5.65
C THR A 271 -22.41 15.08 6.20
N THR A 272 -22.95 14.11 6.92
CA THR A 272 -24.32 14.15 7.45
C THR A 272 -24.47 14.95 8.72
N GLU A 273 -23.61 14.71 9.72
CA GLU A 273 -23.76 15.27 11.07
C GLU A 273 -23.12 16.66 11.20
N GLU A 274 -21.92 16.87 10.64
CA GLU A 274 -21.23 18.17 10.73
C GLU A 274 -21.64 19.13 9.62
N VAL A 275 -21.61 18.69 8.36
CA VAL A 275 -21.89 19.57 7.21
C VAL A 275 -23.40 19.70 6.97
N GLY A 276 -24.18 18.66 7.25
CA GLY A 276 -25.63 18.66 7.10
C GLY A 276 -26.11 18.35 5.68
N LEU A 277 -25.31 17.59 4.91
CA LEU A 277 -25.67 17.10 3.57
C LEU A 277 -26.08 15.62 3.65
N LYS A 278 -26.92 15.17 2.72
CA LYS A 278 -27.19 13.72 2.57
C LYS A 278 -26.06 13.08 1.77
N ALA A 279 -25.68 11.86 2.13
CA ALA A 279 -24.65 11.11 1.46
C ALA A 279 -25.07 9.63 1.31
N ASP A 280 -24.78 9.04 0.15
CA ASP A 280 -25.03 7.64 -0.18
C ASP A 280 -23.89 7.10 -1.07
N ILE A 281 -23.55 5.81 -0.95
CA ILE A 281 -22.59 5.15 -1.85
C ILE A 281 -23.30 4.79 -3.16
N CYS A 282 -22.91 5.42 -4.26
CA CYS A 282 -23.55 5.27 -5.58
C CYS A 282 -22.83 4.31 -6.53
N GLY A 283 -21.62 3.87 -6.18
CA GLY A 283 -20.85 2.85 -6.90
C GLY A 283 -19.62 2.43 -6.11
N SER A 284 -19.19 1.19 -6.28
CA SER A 284 -18.00 0.64 -5.64
C SER A 284 -17.39 -0.44 -6.52
N TYR A 285 -16.07 -0.45 -6.68
CA TYR A 285 -15.34 -1.62 -7.17
C TYR A 285 -14.83 -2.42 -5.97
N SER A 286 -15.35 -3.63 -5.78
CA SER A 286 -14.73 -4.62 -4.90
C SER A 286 -13.75 -5.45 -5.70
N LYS A 287 -12.47 -5.08 -5.67
CA LYS A 287 -11.40 -5.95 -6.18
C LYS A 287 -11.30 -7.18 -5.27
N LEU A 288 -11.55 -8.38 -5.79
CA LEU A 288 -10.83 -9.57 -5.33
C LEU A 288 -9.33 -9.32 -5.60
N PRO A 289 -8.41 -9.73 -4.73
CA PRO A 289 -7.03 -9.25 -4.73
C PRO A 289 -6.32 -9.65 -6.03
N ILE A 290 -5.99 -8.66 -6.85
CA ILE A 290 -5.06 -8.79 -7.96
C ILE A 290 -3.67 -8.68 -7.34
N THR A 291 -2.97 -9.80 -7.26
CA THR A 291 -1.54 -9.86 -6.93
C THR A 291 -0.76 -9.21 -8.08
N TYR A 292 -0.26 -7.99 -7.86
CA TYR A 292 0.80 -7.44 -8.69
C TYR A 292 2.10 -8.19 -8.37
N HIS A 293 2.44 -9.21 -9.16
CA HIS A 293 3.83 -9.62 -9.27
C HIS A 293 4.54 -8.61 -10.20
N ARG A 294 5.20 -7.62 -9.60
CA ARG A 294 6.33 -6.93 -10.23
C ARG A 294 7.58 -7.63 -9.75
N SER A 295 8.04 -8.61 -10.52
CA SER A 295 9.39 -9.10 -10.40
C SER A 295 10.30 -8.41 -11.40
N SER A 296 11.45 -8.01 -10.90
CA SER A 296 12.50 -7.27 -11.57
C SER A 296 13.37 -8.16 -12.46
N LEU A 297 13.72 -7.69 -13.66
CA LEU A 297 15.05 -7.94 -14.21
C LEU A 297 15.74 -6.62 -14.65
N PRO A 298 17.07 -6.55 -14.50
CA PRO A 298 17.86 -5.32 -14.48
C PRO A 298 18.49 -5.01 -15.84
N TYR A 299 18.12 -3.89 -16.45
CA TYR A 299 19.00 -3.05 -17.29
C TYR A 299 18.16 -1.87 -17.80
N VAL A 300 18.08 -0.76 -17.06
CA VAL A 300 17.67 0.51 -17.68
C VAL A 300 18.90 1.08 -18.39
N ARG A 301 19.31 0.42 -19.48
CA ARG A 301 19.69 1.18 -20.67
C ARG A 301 18.38 1.74 -21.20
N LYS A 302 18.31 3.08 -21.35
CA LYS A 302 17.30 3.79 -22.15
C LYS A 302 16.66 2.89 -23.21
N TYR A 303 15.49 2.34 -22.92
CA TYR A 303 14.60 1.74 -23.91
C TYR A 303 13.25 2.40 -23.74
N ASN A 304 12.89 3.13 -24.78
CA ASN A 304 11.76 4.03 -24.92
C ASN A 304 10.45 3.46 -24.35
N SER A 305 9.93 4.12 -23.32
CA SER A 305 8.53 4.10 -22.86
C SER A 305 7.50 4.41 -23.96
N HIS A 306 7.97 4.83 -25.14
CA HIS A 306 7.13 5.23 -26.27
C HIS A 306 6.62 4.07 -27.15
N LYS A 307 6.97 2.79 -26.91
CA LYS A 307 6.49 1.65 -27.75
C LYS A 307 5.45 0.75 -27.10
N ALA A 308 5.40 0.66 -25.76
CA ALA A 308 4.37 -0.12 -25.07
C ALA A 308 2.98 0.56 -25.16
N PHE A 309 2.95 1.89 -25.21
CA PHE A 309 1.72 2.68 -25.35
C PHE A 309 1.17 2.75 -26.78
N TYR A 310 2.00 2.52 -27.81
CA TYR A 310 1.52 2.42 -29.20
C TYR A 310 0.68 1.15 -29.43
N LEU A 311 0.86 0.10 -28.63
CA LEU A 311 0.05 -1.12 -28.73
C LEU A 311 -1.36 -0.92 -28.13
N MET A 312 -1.47 -0.07 -27.12
CA MET A 312 -2.74 0.24 -26.44
C MET A 312 -3.65 1.18 -27.26
N LEU A 313 -3.08 1.87 -28.25
CA LEU A 313 -3.78 2.77 -29.18
C LEU A 313 -4.20 2.10 -30.50
N ASP A 314 -3.97 0.80 -30.68
CA ASP A 314 -4.35 0.07 -31.92
C ASP A 314 -5.08 -1.27 -31.65
N LEU A 315 -5.66 -1.45 -30.46
CA LEU A 315 -6.45 -2.65 -30.12
C LEU A 315 -7.62 -2.94 -31.09
N PRO A 316 -8.36 -1.94 -31.63
CA PRO A 316 -9.42 -2.19 -32.59
C PRO A 316 -8.95 -2.77 -33.94
N SER A 317 -7.73 -2.45 -34.39
CA SER A 317 -7.13 -3.04 -35.60
C SER A 317 -6.50 -4.41 -35.30
N LEU A 318 -5.91 -4.57 -34.11
CA LEU A 318 -5.38 -5.83 -33.59
C LEU A 318 -6.46 -6.91 -33.44
N LEU A 319 -7.65 -6.54 -32.93
CA LEU A 319 -8.80 -7.44 -32.78
C LEU A 319 -9.45 -7.82 -34.11
N GLY A 320 -9.34 -6.97 -35.14
CA GLY A 320 -9.79 -7.29 -36.50
C GLY A 320 -8.98 -8.42 -37.15
N ASP A 321 -7.66 -8.44 -36.91
CA ASP A 321 -6.78 -9.51 -37.41
C ASP A 321 -7.08 -10.88 -36.76
N TYR A 322 -7.50 -10.90 -35.48
CA TYR A 322 -7.83 -12.13 -34.76
C TYR A 322 -9.20 -12.70 -35.11
N ASP A 323 -10.21 -11.86 -35.39
CA ASP A 323 -11.50 -12.31 -35.91
C ASP A 323 -11.35 -12.94 -37.32
N ASP A 324 -10.49 -12.39 -38.18
CA ASP A 324 -10.21 -12.93 -39.53
C ASP A 324 -9.37 -14.24 -39.50
N GLU A 325 -8.45 -14.39 -38.54
CA GLU A 325 -7.72 -15.65 -38.30
C GLU A 325 -8.64 -16.75 -37.74
N PHE A 326 -9.63 -16.42 -36.91
CA PHE A 326 -10.59 -17.36 -36.33
C PHE A 326 -11.60 -17.91 -37.35
N ILE A 327 -12.01 -17.07 -38.31
CA ILE A 327 -12.97 -17.45 -39.36
C ILE A 327 -12.30 -18.26 -40.48
N SER A 328 -10.97 -18.16 -40.65
CA SER A 328 -10.23 -18.83 -41.72
C SER A 328 -9.54 -20.13 -41.29
N ARG A 329 -10.39 -21.17 -41.15
CA ARG A 329 -10.10 -22.62 -41.30
C ARG A 329 -9.66 -23.41 -40.06
N ASN A 330 -10.60 -24.26 -39.63
CA ASN A 330 -10.38 -25.66 -39.23
C ASN A 330 -9.23 -26.31 -40.03
N GLN A 331 -8.07 -26.57 -39.43
CA GLN A 331 -7.24 -27.76 -39.69
C GLN A 331 -5.98 -27.85 -38.78
N LEU A 332 -5.77 -29.08 -38.31
CA LEU A 332 -4.79 -29.62 -37.36
C LEU A 332 -3.33 -29.59 -37.84
N SER A 333 -2.38 -29.61 -36.89
CA SER A 333 -1.24 -30.55 -36.93
C SER A 333 -0.65 -30.78 -35.53
N ASP A 334 -0.63 -32.05 -35.12
CA ASP A 334 0.06 -32.56 -33.93
C ASP A 334 1.58 -32.48 -34.12
N ASN A 335 2.31 -31.99 -33.11
CA ASN A 335 3.72 -32.27 -32.91
C ASN A 335 4.04 -32.17 -31.41
N GLU A 336 4.35 -33.30 -30.79
CA GLU A 336 5.02 -33.36 -29.48
C GLU A 336 6.52 -33.10 -29.64
N PRO A 337 7.15 -32.34 -28.73
CA PRO A 337 8.58 -32.47 -28.48
C PRO A 337 8.84 -33.32 -27.22
N THR A 338 9.76 -34.25 -27.43
CA THR A 338 10.31 -35.29 -26.57
C THR A 338 11.14 -34.77 -25.38
N ASP A 339 11.09 -35.55 -24.30
CA ASP A 339 11.85 -35.52 -23.04
C ASP A 339 13.28 -34.94 -23.08
N ASP A 340 13.62 -34.10 -22.08
CA ASP A 340 14.81 -34.28 -21.23
C ASP A 340 14.69 -33.46 -19.91
N TYR A 341 14.12 -34.05 -18.86
CA TYR A 341 14.02 -33.45 -17.52
C TYR A 341 15.21 -33.85 -16.63
N SER A 342 16.43 -33.43 -17.00
CA SER A 342 17.61 -33.80 -16.21
C SER A 342 18.57 -32.70 -15.80
N ASN A 343 18.36 -31.41 -16.11
CA ASN A 343 19.23 -30.33 -15.64
C ASN A 343 18.52 -28.97 -15.46
N LEU A 344 17.64 -28.85 -14.47
CA LEU A 344 17.14 -27.55 -14.01
C LEU A 344 17.59 -27.34 -12.56
N GLU A 345 18.80 -26.81 -12.40
CA GLU A 345 19.19 -26.12 -11.16
C GLU A 345 18.40 -24.80 -11.08
N ASP A 346 17.91 -24.54 -9.87
CA ASP A 346 17.07 -23.42 -9.46
C ASP A 346 17.56 -22.04 -9.90
N ASN A 347 16.68 -21.20 -10.46
CA ASN A 347 16.87 -19.76 -10.56
C ASN A 347 15.60 -19.05 -10.06
N TYR A 348 15.57 -18.72 -8.77
CA TYR A 348 14.48 -18.00 -8.09
C TYR A 348 14.66 -16.49 -8.18
N GLU A 349 13.55 -15.75 -8.31
CA GLU A 349 13.48 -14.31 -8.06
C GLU A 349 13.84 -14.01 -6.58
N GLU A 350 14.82 -13.14 -6.39
CA GLU A 350 15.50 -12.88 -5.11
C GLU A 350 14.58 -12.23 -4.06
N VAL A 351 14.49 -12.87 -2.91
CA VAL A 351 14.10 -12.21 -1.67
C VAL A 351 15.23 -11.23 -1.32
N PRO A 352 14.93 -9.98 -0.96
CA PRO A 352 15.96 -9.00 -0.67
C PRO A 352 16.86 -9.43 0.49
N HIS A 353 18.15 -9.54 0.19
CA HIS A 353 19.23 -9.77 1.14
C HIS A 353 19.69 -8.42 1.72
N PRO A 354 19.55 -8.17 3.03
CA PRO A 354 20.09 -6.96 3.65
C PRO A 354 21.62 -6.91 3.54
N VAL A 355 22.17 -5.75 3.22
CA VAL A 355 23.62 -5.56 3.02
C VAL A 355 24.14 -4.51 4.00
N GLY A 356 25.26 -4.80 4.66
CA GLY A 356 25.90 -3.85 5.57
C GLY A 356 26.33 -2.54 4.89
N VAL A 357 25.94 -1.40 5.48
CA VAL A 357 26.34 -0.06 5.03
C VAL A 357 27.24 0.60 6.08
N TYR A 358 28.54 0.68 5.77
CA TYR A 358 29.57 1.10 6.74
C TYR A 358 29.92 2.60 6.70
N TYR A 359 29.43 3.36 5.72
CA TYR A 359 29.70 4.81 5.61
C TYR A 359 28.59 5.69 6.20
N TRP A 360 27.41 5.11 6.46
CA TRP A 360 26.25 5.81 6.98
C TRP A 360 26.41 6.08 8.47
N GLY A 361 26.23 7.34 8.90
CA GLY A 361 26.27 7.68 10.32
C GLY A 361 27.65 7.49 10.98
N LYS A 362 28.74 7.46 10.22
CA LYS A 362 30.10 7.19 10.72
C LYS A 362 30.55 8.10 11.88
N ASP A 363 30.01 9.31 11.96
CA ASP A 363 30.35 10.32 12.96
C ASP A 363 29.33 10.35 14.14
N LEU A 364 28.33 9.46 14.13
CA LEU A 364 27.36 9.33 15.21
C LEU A 364 28.05 8.83 16.48
N LYS A 365 27.93 9.62 17.54
CA LYS A 365 28.36 9.21 18.89
C LYS A 365 27.15 8.70 19.64
N LEU A 366 26.99 7.38 19.63
CA LEU A 366 25.90 6.70 20.31
C LEU A 366 26.42 5.98 21.56
N GLY A 367 25.58 5.97 22.59
CA GLY A 367 25.67 5.05 23.70
C GLY A 367 25.20 3.65 23.30
N GLN A 368 24.58 2.94 24.25
CA GLN A 368 23.90 1.69 23.93
C GLN A 368 22.58 1.98 23.21
N VAL A 369 22.50 1.66 21.92
CA VAL A 369 21.24 1.68 21.15
C VAL A 369 20.33 0.58 21.67
N SER A 370 19.13 0.96 22.08
CA SER A 370 18.14 0.06 22.67
C SER A 370 16.94 -0.17 21.77
N GLY A 371 16.64 0.75 20.86
CA GLY A 371 15.56 0.58 19.92
C GLY A 371 15.77 1.42 18.67
N VAL A 372 15.19 0.99 17.57
CA VAL A 372 15.16 1.72 16.32
C VAL A 372 13.76 1.70 15.74
N ALA A 373 13.37 2.81 15.11
CA ALA A 373 12.09 2.94 14.42
C ALA A 373 12.29 3.75 13.14
N VAL A 374 11.20 3.93 12.40
CA VAL A 374 11.13 4.77 11.22
C VAL A 374 9.97 5.74 11.43
N ASP A 375 10.21 7.02 11.22
CA ASP A 375 9.16 8.02 11.40
C ASP A 375 8.24 8.15 10.17
N GLU A 376 7.24 9.02 10.27
CA GLU A 376 6.21 9.25 9.25
C GLU A 376 6.77 9.75 7.91
N ARG A 377 8.03 10.25 7.91
CA ARG A 377 8.76 10.71 6.73
C ARG A 377 9.80 9.69 6.26
N ASN A 378 9.70 8.45 6.73
CA ASN A 378 10.59 7.36 6.41
C ASN A 378 12.06 7.65 6.81
N ARG A 379 12.24 8.35 7.95
CA ARG A 379 13.57 8.67 8.49
C ARG A 379 13.90 7.73 9.65
N PRO A 380 15.14 7.19 9.73
CA PRO A 380 15.55 6.36 10.86
C PRO A 380 15.51 7.14 12.18
N VAL A 381 14.95 6.52 13.20
CA VAL A 381 14.89 7.04 14.57
C VAL A 381 15.61 6.07 15.49
N ILE A 382 16.54 6.58 16.28
CA ILE A 382 17.31 5.82 17.27
C ILE A 382 16.81 6.18 18.66
N PHE A 383 16.61 5.15 19.49
CA PHE A 383 16.44 5.29 20.94
C PHE A 383 17.66 4.66 21.65
N GLN A 384 18.34 5.45 22.46
CA GLN A 384 19.61 5.08 23.10
C GLN A 384 19.64 5.39 24.59
N ARG A 385 20.55 4.72 25.30
CA ARG A 385 20.77 4.86 26.75
C ARG A 385 21.85 5.88 27.13
N GLY A 386 22.47 6.56 26.15
CA GLY A 386 23.60 7.46 26.39
C GLY A 386 24.71 6.75 27.20
N PRO A 387 25.15 7.30 28.35
CA PRO A 387 26.21 6.70 29.17
C PRO A 387 25.73 5.49 29.99
N VAL A 388 24.43 5.23 30.08
CA VAL A 388 23.86 4.17 30.91
C VAL A 388 24.00 2.81 30.21
N THR A 389 24.51 1.81 30.94
CA THR A 389 24.61 0.43 30.46
C THR A 389 23.75 -0.49 31.32
N TRP A 390 22.83 -1.22 30.69
CA TRP A 390 22.08 -2.27 31.38
C TRP A 390 23.01 -3.43 31.71
N ASN A 391 23.20 -3.69 33.00
CA ASN A 391 23.97 -4.83 33.49
C ASN A 391 23.31 -5.47 34.74
N HIS A 392 23.95 -6.48 35.31
CA HIS A 392 23.45 -7.23 36.47
C HIS A 392 23.28 -6.40 37.76
N LYS A 393 23.77 -5.15 37.82
CA LYS A 393 23.60 -4.23 38.96
C LYS A 393 22.53 -3.18 38.72
N SER A 394 21.96 -3.08 37.52
CA SER A 394 20.98 -2.05 37.18
C SER A 394 19.70 -2.17 38.01
N PHE A 395 19.29 -3.40 38.33
CA PHE A 395 18.05 -3.72 39.05
C PHE A 395 18.34 -4.57 40.29
N ASP A 396 17.53 -4.45 41.33
CA ASP A 396 17.54 -5.40 42.45
C ASP A 396 16.75 -6.69 42.13
N ARG A 397 16.59 -7.55 43.15
CA ARG A 397 15.85 -8.81 43.05
C ARG A 397 14.35 -8.63 42.82
N ASN A 398 13.82 -7.43 43.02
CA ASN A 398 12.42 -7.09 42.78
C ASN A 398 12.27 -6.29 41.49
N TYR A 399 13.28 -6.28 40.62
CA TYR A 399 13.29 -5.57 39.34
C TYR A 399 13.19 -4.05 39.48
N VAL A 400 13.50 -3.48 40.66
CA VAL A 400 13.50 -2.02 40.86
C VAL A 400 14.86 -1.44 40.48
N LEU A 401 14.84 -0.38 39.66
CA LEU A 401 16.04 0.33 39.22
C LEU A 401 16.81 0.91 40.42
N GLN A 402 18.11 0.59 40.50
CA GLN A 402 18.99 0.99 41.62
C GLN A 402 19.49 2.44 41.48
N ASP A 403 19.95 2.82 40.28
CA ASP A 403 20.36 4.19 39.98
C ASP A 403 19.21 4.95 39.35
N LYS A 404 18.65 5.90 40.09
CA LYS A 404 17.54 6.75 39.65
C LYS A 404 18.03 8.13 39.25
N THR A 405 19.19 8.20 38.60
CA THR A 405 19.68 9.38 37.89
C THR A 405 19.14 9.35 36.46
N PRO A 406 18.42 10.39 36.00
CA PRO A 406 17.93 10.44 34.62
C PRO A 406 19.10 10.61 33.65
N ILE A 407 18.91 10.17 32.40
CA ILE A 407 19.92 10.32 31.34
C ILE A 407 20.01 11.80 30.95
N GLU A 408 21.17 12.43 31.19
CA GLU A 408 21.41 13.86 30.96
C GLU A 408 21.75 14.21 29.49
N GLU A 409 21.67 13.23 28.59
CA GLU A 409 21.89 13.33 27.14
C GLU A 409 20.59 13.11 26.36
N ASP A 410 20.52 13.58 25.12
CA ASP A 410 19.40 13.25 24.24
C ASP A 410 19.38 11.75 23.92
N THR A 411 18.24 11.11 24.18
CA THR A 411 18.06 9.67 24.03
C THR A 411 17.40 9.29 22.71
N ILE A 412 16.66 10.20 22.08
CA ILE A 412 15.95 9.97 20.82
C ILE A 412 16.58 10.84 19.73
N MET A 413 16.98 10.23 18.62
CA MET A 413 17.59 10.91 17.48
C MET A 413 16.93 10.50 16.17
N THR A 414 16.42 11.47 15.42
CA THR A 414 15.98 11.28 14.03
C THR A 414 17.14 11.59 13.10
N LEU A 415 17.43 10.68 12.17
CA LEU A 415 18.59 10.72 11.29
C LEU A 415 18.20 10.93 9.83
N HIS A 416 19.11 11.53 9.05
CA HIS A 416 18.96 11.64 7.61
C HIS A 416 19.13 10.25 6.94
N PRO A 417 18.18 9.78 6.11
CA PRO A 417 18.20 8.43 5.55
C PRO A 417 19.48 8.08 4.78
N GLU A 418 20.08 9.04 4.08
CA GLU A 418 21.24 8.77 3.21
C GLU A 418 22.60 9.00 3.90
N THR A 419 22.67 9.91 4.87
CA THR A 419 23.94 10.37 5.45
C THR A 419 24.12 9.91 6.90
N GLY A 420 23.02 9.64 7.60
CA GLY A 420 23.02 9.37 9.04
C GLY A 420 23.27 10.62 9.89
N GLU A 421 23.20 11.82 9.31
CA GLU A 421 23.29 13.07 10.05
C GLU A 421 22.09 13.25 10.98
N ILE A 422 22.32 13.77 12.19
CA ILE A 422 21.25 14.04 13.16
C ILE A 422 20.41 15.22 12.66
N LEU A 423 19.16 14.96 12.33
CA LEU A 423 18.17 15.97 11.95
C LEU A 423 17.47 16.58 13.17
N ARG A 424 17.24 15.74 14.19
CA ARG A 424 16.59 16.14 15.44
C ARG A 424 17.08 15.24 16.57
N SER A 425 17.35 15.82 17.73
CA SER A 425 17.63 15.10 18.97
C SER A 425 16.81 15.66 20.14
N TRP A 426 16.36 14.78 21.03
CA TRP A 426 15.61 15.14 22.24
C TRP A 426 15.58 13.96 23.23
N GLY A 427 14.89 14.12 24.36
CA GLY A 427 14.71 13.06 25.36
C GLY A 427 15.59 13.16 26.60
N LYS A 428 16.47 14.17 26.64
CA LYS A 428 17.26 14.50 27.83
C LYS A 428 16.37 14.66 29.08
N ASP A 429 16.86 14.11 30.18
CA ASP A 429 16.27 14.14 31.53
C ASP A 429 14.91 13.43 31.68
N LEU A 430 14.45 12.70 30.64
CA LEU A 430 13.15 12.00 30.65
C LEU A 430 13.27 10.51 31.00
N PHE A 431 14.36 9.87 30.58
CA PHE A 431 14.49 8.41 30.61
C PHE A 431 15.58 7.92 31.55
N TYR A 432 15.48 6.66 31.94
CA TYR A 432 16.35 6.00 32.92
C TYR A 432 16.92 4.69 32.39
N MET A 433 16.08 3.88 31.72
CA MET A 433 16.53 2.68 31.02
C MET A 433 15.68 2.46 29.74
N PRO A 434 15.93 3.26 28.69
CA PRO A 434 15.37 3.06 27.35
C PRO A 434 15.40 1.60 26.87
N HIS A 435 14.30 1.14 26.26
CA HIS A 435 14.26 -0.15 25.57
C HIS A 435 13.61 0.00 24.18
N GLY A 436 12.32 -0.26 24.03
CA GLY A 436 11.63 -0.23 22.72
C GLY A 436 11.19 1.16 22.30
N ILE A 437 11.10 1.38 20.98
CA ILE A 437 10.55 2.58 20.35
C ILE A 437 9.68 2.17 19.15
N ALA A 438 8.56 2.86 18.96
CA ALA A 438 7.75 2.81 17.75
C ALA A 438 7.30 4.22 17.37
N VAL A 439 7.06 4.47 16.10
CA VAL A 439 6.47 5.71 15.61
C VAL A 439 5.25 5.35 14.77
N ASP A 440 4.10 5.95 15.07
CA ASP A 440 2.89 5.75 14.27
C ASP A 440 2.87 6.66 13.03
N SER A 441 1.94 6.39 12.12
CA SER A 441 1.71 7.17 10.90
C SER A 441 1.34 8.64 11.12
N LEU A 442 0.94 9.02 12.35
CA LEU A 442 0.69 10.41 12.75
C LEU A 442 1.95 11.11 13.30
N GLY A 443 3.07 10.39 13.40
CA GLY A 443 4.34 10.87 13.91
C GLY A 443 4.44 10.87 15.44
N ASN A 444 3.52 10.20 16.15
CA ASN A 444 3.62 10.05 17.60
C ASN A 444 4.67 8.99 17.93
N THR A 445 5.55 9.31 18.88
CA THR A 445 6.62 8.40 19.32
C THR A 445 6.18 7.67 20.59
N TYR A 446 6.16 6.33 20.53
CA TYR A 446 5.88 5.45 21.65
C TYR A 446 7.18 4.83 22.12
N VAL A 447 7.42 4.83 23.42
CA VAL A 447 8.66 4.30 23.99
C VAL A 447 8.37 3.47 25.22
N THR A 448 9.19 2.46 25.44
CA THR A 448 9.22 1.71 26.70
C THR A 448 10.48 2.05 27.49
N ASP A 449 10.32 2.30 28.79
CA ASP A 449 11.43 2.45 29.71
C ASP A 449 11.34 1.37 30.80
N THR A 450 12.31 0.47 30.81
CA THR A 450 12.31 -0.68 31.71
C THR A 450 12.67 -0.31 33.14
N GLY A 451 13.33 0.84 33.33
CA GLY A 451 13.67 1.40 34.64
C GLY A 451 12.47 2.08 35.28
N LEU A 452 11.68 2.76 34.47
CA LEU A 452 10.42 3.38 34.89
C LEU A 452 9.28 2.37 34.99
N HIS A 453 9.37 1.22 34.30
CA HIS A 453 8.27 0.27 34.10
C HIS A 453 7.06 0.92 33.42
N GLN A 454 7.33 1.77 32.42
CA GLN A 454 6.32 2.58 31.77
C GLN A 454 6.41 2.49 30.24
N VAL A 455 5.25 2.73 29.61
CA VAL A 455 5.13 3.03 28.18
C VAL A 455 4.61 4.45 28.06
N MET A 456 5.23 5.27 27.21
CA MET A 456 4.88 6.68 27.04
C MET A 456 4.64 6.99 25.57
N ARG A 457 3.63 7.81 25.27
CA ARG A 457 3.41 8.40 23.95
C ARG A 457 3.77 9.88 23.97
N PHE A 458 4.58 10.30 23.01
CA PHE A 458 4.92 11.69 22.77
C PHE A 458 4.32 12.12 21.42
N PRO A 459 3.40 13.10 21.41
CA PRO A 459 2.87 13.62 20.16
C PRO A 459 3.96 14.19 19.25
N LEU A 460 3.73 14.18 17.93
CA LEU A 460 4.69 14.73 16.97
C LEU A 460 5.13 16.16 17.36
N GLY A 461 6.43 16.34 17.59
CA GLY A 461 6.98 17.65 17.97
C GLY A 461 7.00 17.92 19.48
N SER A 462 6.20 17.20 20.28
CA SER A 462 6.19 17.34 21.74
C SER A 462 7.43 16.74 22.38
N LYS A 463 7.79 17.27 23.56
CA LYS A 463 8.75 16.67 24.50
C LYS A 463 8.08 16.15 25.78
N GLU A 464 6.78 16.39 25.91
CA GLU A 464 5.96 15.95 27.04
C GLU A 464 5.05 14.83 26.56
N PRO A 465 4.92 13.74 27.34
CA PRO A 465 4.03 12.66 26.98
C PRO A 465 2.57 13.05 27.26
N ASP A 466 1.67 12.71 26.35
CA ASP A 466 0.22 12.88 26.55
C ASP A 466 -0.47 11.59 27.02
N LEU A 467 0.24 10.46 26.92
CA LEU A 467 -0.15 9.17 27.49
C LEU A 467 1.02 8.55 28.24
N THR A 468 0.76 8.03 29.44
CA THR A 468 1.72 7.25 30.22
C THR A 468 1.00 6.06 30.84
N LEU A 469 1.46 4.86 30.51
CA LEU A 469 0.96 3.59 31.02
C LEU A 469 1.99 2.99 31.98
N GLY A 470 1.53 2.35 33.05
CA GLY A 470 2.40 1.78 34.08
C GLY A 470 2.73 2.73 35.23
N ASN A 471 3.27 2.17 36.30
CA ASN A 471 3.61 2.92 37.51
C ASN A 471 5.11 3.20 37.58
N ARG A 472 5.45 4.48 37.74
CA ARG A 472 6.83 4.96 37.74
C ARG A 472 7.67 4.29 38.83
N PHE A 473 8.70 3.54 38.44
CA PHE A 473 9.61 2.78 39.31
C PHE A 473 8.95 1.67 40.15
N GLU A 474 7.72 1.28 39.81
CA GLU A 474 6.99 0.24 40.52
C GLU A 474 6.72 -0.94 39.58
N PRO A 475 7.58 -1.97 39.58
CA PRO A 475 7.33 -3.17 38.82
C PRO A 475 6.12 -3.92 39.36
N GLY A 476 5.32 -4.50 38.48
CA GLY A 476 4.18 -5.32 38.88
C GLY A 476 3.56 -6.09 37.72
N ASN A 477 2.59 -6.93 38.05
CA ASN A 477 1.82 -7.74 37.10
C ASN A 477 0.32 -7.39 37.12
N GLY A 478 -0.05 -6.28 37.77
CA GLY A 478 -1.43 -5.77 37.75
C GLY A 478 -1.87 -5.26 36.38
N ARG A 479 -3.15 -4.90 36.28
CA ARG A 479 -3.77 -4.36 35.05
C ARG A 479 -3.21 -3.02 34.58
N ASN A 480 -2.67 -2.23 35.51
CA ASN A 480 -2.10 -0.90 35.24
C ASN A 480 -0.61 -0.84 35.56
N GLN A 481 0.05 -2.01 35.67
CA GLN A 481 1.46 -2.12 36.02
C GLN A 481 2.17 -2.92 34.93
N PHE A 482 3.43 -2.57 34.68
CA PHE A 482 4.34 -3.38 33.89
C PHE A 482 5.50 -3.84 34.76
N CYS A 483 6.21 -4.85 34.29
CA CYS A 483 7.47 -5.27 34.85
C CYS A 483 8.48 -5.37 33.70
N GLN A 484 9.23 -4.27 33.54
CA GLN A 484 10.24 -4.09 32.50
C GLN A 484 9.67 -4.33 31.08
N PRO A 485 8.78 -3.45 30.58
CA PRO A 485 8.19 -3.59 29.25
C PRO A 485 9.26 -3.49 28.16
N SER A 486 9.30 -4.47 27.27
CA SER A 486 10.38 -4.66 26.28
C SER A 486 10.05 -4.03 24.93
N SER A 487 8.80 -4.07 24.49
CA SER A 487 8.44 -3.61 23.15
C SER A 487 7.07 -2.98 23.13
N VAL A 488 6.87 -2.04 22.21
CA VAL A 488 5.57 -1.46 21.89
C VAL A 488 5.39 -1.49 20.38
N ALA A 489 4.20 -1.87 19.92
CA ALA A 489 3.76 -1.71 18.54
C ALA A 489 2.38 -1.04 18.54
N VAL A 490 2.09 -0.26 17.51
CA VAL A 490 0.85 0.50 17.40
C VAL A 490 0.25 0.23 16.04
N SER A 491 -1.05 -0.09 16.00
CA SER A 491 -1.75 -0.28 14.73
C SER A 491 -2.07 1.06 14.10
N ASP A 492 -1.63 1.28 12.86
CA ASP A 492 -1.99 2.48 12.10
C ASP A 492 -3.49 2.49 11.73
N ILE A 493 -4.09 1.31 11.58
CA ILE A 493 -5.53 1.16 11.28
C ILE A 493 -6.41 1.58 12.47
N THR A 494 -6.12 1.11 13.69
CA THR A 494 -7.03 1.30 14.84
C THR A 494 -6.51 2.26 15.91
N GLY A 495 -5.20 2.52 15.92
CA GLY A 495 -4.52 3.18 17.05
C GLY A 495 -4.39 2.29 18.28
N ASP A 496 -4.68 0.99 18.20
CA ASP A 496 -4.49 0.06 19.31
C ASP A 496 -2.99 -0.10 19.61
N ILE A 497 -2.66 -0.10 20.90
CA ILE A 497 -1.30 -0.18 21.42
C ILE A 497 -1.07 -1.60 21.97
N PHE A 498 -0.05 -2.29 21.47
CA PHE A 498 0.35 -3.62 21.91
C PHE A 498 1.67 -3.51 22.66
N VAL A 499 1.66 -3.83 23.95
CA VAL A 499 2.83 -3.75 24.83
C VAL A 499 3.29 -5.15 25.19
N ALA A 500 4.54 -5.47 24.86
CA ALA A 500 5.23 -6.65 25.37
C ALA A 500 5.77 -6.35 26.77
N ASP A 501 5.19 -7.02 27.77
CA ASP A 501 5.62 -6.94 29.16
C ASP A 501 6.47 -8.19 29.45
N GLY A 502 7.70 -8.20 28.93
CA GLY A 502 8.38 -9.44 28.55
C GLY A 502 9.64 -9.85 29.32
N TYR A 503 10.16 -9.04 30.25
CA TYR A 503 11.39 -9.39 31.00
C TYR A 503 11.12 -10.07 32.35
N CYS A 504 10.13 -9.59 33.11
CA CYS A 504 9.71 -10.23 34.36
C CYS A 504 8.26 -10.71 34.36
N ASN A 505 7.49 -10.33 33.34
CA ASN A 505 6.20 -10.94 33.03
C ASN A 505 6.29 -11.69 31.69
N SER A 506 5.25 -12.44 31.36
CA SER A 506 5.14 -13.19 30.11
C SER A 506 3.77 -12.96 29.47
N ARG A 507 3.54 -11.72 29.04
CA ARG A 507 2.25 -11.29 28.50
C ARG A 507 2.36 -10.16 27.48
N VAL A 508 1.37 -10.10 26.60
CA VAL A 508 1.12 -8.95 25.72
C VAL A 508 -0.16 -8.27 26.17
N MET A 509 -0.09 -6.97 26.44
CA MET A 509 -1.25 -6.17 26.83
C MET A 509 -1.68 -5.28 25.67
N LYS A 510 -2.97 -5.32 25.34
CA LYS A 510 -3.57 -4.53 24.26
C LYS A 510 -4.38 -3.37 24.86
N PHE A 511 -4.07 -2.15 24.47
CA PHE A 511 -4.78 -0.93 24.88
C PHE A 511 -5.38 -0.25 23.65
N ASN A 512 -6.43 0.56 23.84
CA ASN A 512 -6.86 1.48 22.79
C ASN A 512 -5.94 2.72 22.74
N LYS A 513 -6.16 3.59 21.76
CA LYS A 513 -5.42 4.85 21.58
C LYS A 513 -5.45 5.80 22.78
N ASP A 514 -6.45 5.67 23.66
CA ASP A 514 -6.65 6.53 24.83
C ASP A 514 -6.01 5.90 26.10
N GLY A 515 -5.41 4.71 25.99
CA GLY A 515 -4.72 4.03 27.07
C GLY A 515 -5.59 3.11 27.92
N GLU A 516 -6.81 2.81 27.50
CA GLU A 516 -7.69 1.88 28.20
C GLU A 516 -7.32 0.44 27.83
N LEU A 517 -7.14 -0.41 28.85
CA LEU A 517 -6.79 -1.82 28.66
C LEU A 517 -7.97 -2.59 28.04
N LEU A 518 -7.79 -3.06 26.81
CA LEU A 518 -8.76 -3.85 26.07
C LEU A 518 -8.65 -5.34 26.39
N ASP A 519 -7.43 -5.89 26.32
CA ASP A 519 -7.22 -7.33 26.47
C ASP A 519 -5.79 -7.66 26.92
N VAL A 520 -5.60 -8.89 27.45
CA VAL A 520 -4.31 -9.41 27.89
C VAL A 520 -4.14 -10.83 27.36
N LEU A 521 -3.03 -11.06 26.67
CA LEU A 521 -2.60 -12.38 26.25
C LEU A 521 -1.45 -12.85 27.13
N ASP A 522 -1.73 -13.79 28.01
CA ASP A 522 -0.72 -14.49 28.80
C ASP A 522 -0.15 -15.68 28.01
N GLY A 523 1.14 -15.97 28.19
CA GLY A 523 1.79 -17.12 27.59
C GLY A 523 2.94 -17.65 28.46
N ASP A 524 3.58 -18.71 27.97
CA ASP A 524 4.75 -19.34 28.61
C ASP A 524 6.01 -19.00 27.80
N TRP A 525 6.23 -17.71 27.57
CA TRP A 525 7.43 -17.20 26.90
C TRP A 525 8.49 -16.87 27.92
N ASP A 526 9.74 -17.24 27.62
CA ASP A 526 10.86 -16.97 28.51
C ASP A 526 11.19 -15.46 28.51
N ILE A 527 11.33 -14.86 27.31
CA ILE A 527 11.44 -13.39 27.15
C ILE A 527 10.77 -12.94 25.85
N ILE A 528 9.71 -12.14 25.96
CA ILE A 528 9.14 -11.44 24.79
C ILE A 528 10.00 -10.20 24.54
N HIS A 529 10.89 -10.21 23.56
CA HIS A 529 11.86 -9.11 23.37
C HIS A 529 11.39 -8.04 22.40
N SER A 530 10.62 -8.43 21.38
CA SER A 530 10.16 -7.58 20.28
C SER A 530 8.75 -8.01 19.85
N ILE A 531 7.93 -7.06 19.41
CA ILE A 531 6.62 -7.28 18.79
C ILE A 531 6.52 -6.49 17.49
N THR A 532 5.92 -7.07 16.45
CA THR A 532 5.67 -6.40 15.16
C THR A 532 4.27 -6.72 14.65
N LEU A 533 3.72 -5.85 13.81
CA LEU A 533 2.40 -6.00 13.21
C LEU A 533 2.47 -6.34 11.71
N PHE A 534 1.60 -7.26 11.30
CA PHE A 534 1.16 -7.50 9.93
C PHE A 534 -0.23 -6.85 9.83
N GLU A 535 -0.25 -5.56 9.49
CA GLU A 535 -1.45 -4.71 9.53
C GLU A 535 -2.57 -5.28 8.64
N ASP A 536 -2.23 -5.61 7.39
CA ASP A 536 -3.18 -6.10 6.38
C ASP A 536 -3.79 -7.46 6.79
N GLU A 537 -2.96 -8.33 7.36
CA GLU A 537 -3.34 -9.66 7.81
C GLU A 537 -4.02 -9.65 9.18
N ASN A 538 -4.02 -8.52 9.88
CA ASN A 538 -4.54 -8.36 11.24
C ASN A 538 -3.83 -9.29 12.24
N ILE A 539 -2.52 -9.47 12.08
CA ILE A 539 -1.67 -10.36 12.87
C ILE A 539 -0.61 -9.54 13.61
N PHE A 540 -0.26 -9.93 14.83
CA PHE A 540 0.96 -9.47 15.49
C PHE A 540 1.87 -10.66 15.75
N CYS A 541 3.18 -10.46 15.65
CA CYS A 541 4.18 -11.48 15.94
C CYS A 541 5.06 -11.04 17.10
N ILE A 542 5.47 -12.01 17.92
CA ILE A 542 6.35 -11.81 19.06
C ILE A 542 7.65 -12.59 18.90
N ALA A 543 8.75 -12.00 19.35
CA ALA A 543 10.05 -12.64 19.42
C ALA A 543 10.25 -13.21 20.84
N ASN A 544 10.11 -14.54 21.00
CA ASN A 544 10.43 -15.23 22.24
C ASN A 544 11.93 -15.57 22.26
N ARG A 545 12.73 -14.62 22.76
CA ARG A 545 14.19 -14.61 22.60
C ARG A 545 14.85 -15.89 23.11
N ASN A 546 14.62 -16.24 24.36
CA ASN A 546 15.28 -17.39 24.98
C ASN A 546 14.57 -18.71 24.63
N GLY A 547 13.27 -18.66 24.33
CA GLY A 547 12.54 -19.81 23.79
C GLY A 547 12.88 -20.12 22.33
N GLN A 548 13.58 -19.22 21.65
CA GLN A 548 14.02 -19.35 20.25
C GLN A 548 12.86 -19.60 19.28
N THR A 549 11.75 -18.92 19.52
CA THR A 549 10.55 -18.96 18.68
C THR A 549 10.10 -17.58 18.25
N ILE A 550 9.47 -17.51 17.08
CA ILE A 550 8.59 -16.40 16.71
C ILE A 550 7.17 -16.93 16.63
N GLU A 551 6.26 -16.31 17.37
CA GLU A 551 4.86 -16.70 17.42
C GLU A 551 3.98 -15.57 16.95
N CYS A 552 3.05 -15.86 16.05
CA CYS A 552 2.15 -14.87 15.49
C CYS A 552 0.72 -15.16 15.88
N PHE A 553 -0.02 -14.11 16.25
CA PHE A 553 -1.35 -14.17 16.82
C PHE A 553 -2.28 -13.17 16.15
N SER A 554 -3.59 -13.42 16.19
CA SER A 554 -4.60 -12.45 15.78
C SER A 554 -4.61 -11.22 16.69
N THR A 555 -4.74 -10.04 16.08
CA THR A 555 -4.88 -8.73 16.75
C THR A 555 -6.25 -8.49 17.38
N GLY A 556 -7.24 -9.35 17.13
CA GLY A 556 -8.60 -9.19 17.67
C GLY A 556 -9.63 -8.60 16.69
N LEU A 557 -9.21 -8.17 15.49
CA LEU A 557 -10.10 -7.48 14.54
C LEU A 557 -11.02 -8.42 13.76
N LYS A 558 -10.45 -9.46 13.13
CA LYS A 558 -11.20 -10.46 12.35
C LYS A 558 -11.40 -11.78 13.10
N ARG A 559 -10.57 -12.03 14.12
CA ARG A 559 -10.47 -13.27 14.88
C ARG A 559 -10.23 -12.93 16.35
N PRO A 560 -10.57 -13.80 17.31
CA PRO A 560 -10.32 -13.55 18.72
C PRO A 560 -8.86 -13.12 18.97
N PHE A 561 -8.68 -12.12 19.83
CA PHE A 561 -7.34 -11.65 20.20
C PHE A 561 -6.53 -12.82 20.79
N GLY A 562 -5.27 -12.92 20.37
CA GLY A 562 -4.38 -13.99 20.85
C GLY A 562 -4.62 -15.37 20.25
N GLN A 563 -5.49 -15.51 19.24
CA GLN A 563 -5.56 -16.76 18.47
C GLN A 563 -4.24 -16.98 17.72
N LYS A 564 -3.52 -18.07 18.01
CA LYS A 564 -2.26 -18.41 17.33
C LYS A 564 -2.49 -18.69 15.85
N MET A 565 -1.67 -18.08 15.00
CA MET A 565 -1.75 -18.08 13.54
C MET A 565 -0.54 -18.78 12.91
N MET A 566 0.67 -18.45 13.38
CA MET A 566 1.92 -19.01 12.88
C MET A 566 2.91 -19.25 14.04
N LEU A 567 3.81 -20.20 13.85
CA LEU A 567 4.88 -20.53 14.79
C LEU A 567 6.14 -20.86 13.98
N PHE A 568 7.25 -20.21 14.32
CA PHE A 568 8.57 -20.48 13.78
C PHE A 568 9.47 -20.91 14.94
N GLU A 569 9.97 -22.14 14.89
CA GLU A 569 10.84 -22.71 15.92
C GLU A 569 12.30 -22.76 15.44
N GLY A 570 13.24 -22.76 16.39
CA GLY A 570 14.66 -22.91 16.08
C GLY A 570 15.25 -21.68 15.38
N VAL A 571 14.66 -20.50 15.55
CA VAL A 571 15.14 -19.23 14.97
C VAL A 571 16.36 -18.65 15.70
N GLY A 572 16.85 -19.31 16.75
CA GLY A 572 17.92 -18.83 17.61
C GLY A 572 17.46 -17.72 18.57
N CYS A 573 18.43 -17.11 19.26
CA CYS A 573 18.17 -16.03 20.22
C CYS A 573 17.77 -14.73 19.51
N ILE A 574 16.49 -14.62 19.14
CA ILE A 574 15.94 -13.49 18.38
C ILE A 574 15.75 -12.25 19.27
N PHE A 575 16.37 -11.13 18.89
CA PHE A 575 16.30 -9.86 19.64
C PHE A 575 15.26 -8.91 19.03
N GLY A 576 15.33 -8.64 17.74
CA GLY A 576 14.38 -7.77 17.05
C GLY A 576 13.65 -8.53 15.96
N ILE A 577 12.38 -8.18 15.73
CA ILE A 577 11.62 -8.60 14.54
C ILE A 577 10.85 -7.42 13.96
N VAL A 578 10.72 -7.39 12.64
CA VAL A 578 9.93 -6.41 11.92
C VAL A 578 9.24 -7.08 10.73
N ALA A 579 8.01 -6.69 10.45
CA ALA A 579 7.19 -7.22 9.37
C ALA A 579 6.96 -6.16 8.29
N LYS A 580 6.99 -6.58 7.01
CA LYS A 580 6.62 -5.74 5.87
C LYS A 580 6.14 -6.60 4.71
N GLY A 581 4.90 -6.40 4.26
CA GLY A 581 4.27 -7.29 3.28
C GLY A 581 4.25 -8.73 3.79
N THR A 582 4.75 -9.70 3.02
CA THR A 582 4.88 -11.10 3.46
C THR A 582 6.24 -11.43 4.08
N ALA A 583 7.13 -10.45 4.24
CA ALA A 583 8.44 -10.66 4.83
C ALA A 583 8.41 -10.38 6.34
N LEU A 584 8.92 -11.34 7.11
CA LEU A 584 9.28 -11.17 8.52
C LEU A 584 10.80 -11.22 8.61
N VAL A 585 11.41 -10.12 9.02
CA VAL A 585 12.86 -9.98 9.16
C VAL A 585 13.20 -9.95 10.64
N GLY A 586 14.28 -10.62 11.03
CA GLY A 586 14.68 -10.70 12.42
C GLY A 586 16.19 -10.69 12.62
N VAL A 587 16.64 -10.25 13.79
CA VAL A 587 18.06 -10.25 14.17
C VAL A 587 18.34 -11.16 15.36
N ILE A 588 19.32 -12.02 15.21
CA ILE A 588 19.75 -13.03 16.17
C ILE A 588 20.99 -12.53 16.91
N GLY A 589 20.99 -12.64 18.23
CA GLY A 589 22.12 -12.29 19.08
C GLY A 589 23.20 -13.39 19.15
N LYS A 590 24.04 -13.32 20.17
CA LYS A 590 25.11 -14.31 20.39
C LYS A 590 24.54 -15.72 20.67
N PRO A 591 25.28 -16.81 20.34
CA PRO A 591 26.67 -16.82 19.84
C PRO A 591 26.81 -16.60 18.32
N ASP A 592 25.77 -16.87 17.54
CA ASP A 592 25.77 -16.81 16.07
C ASP A 592 25.04 -15.56 15.57
N SER A 593 25.57 -14.38 15.90
CA SER A 593 24.92 -13.12 15.54
C SER A 593 24.75 -12.99 14.02
N SER A 594 23.51 -12.81 13.60
CA SER A 594 23.09 -12.86 12.20
C SER A 594 21.69 -12.25 12.05
N GLY A 595 21.26 -12.02 10.82
CA GLY A 595 19.87 -11.73 10.51
C GLY A 595 19.22 -12.89 9.77
N ILE A 596 17.90 -12.99 9.85
CA ILE A 596 17.09 -13.97 9.13
C ILE A 596 15.94 -13.27 8.41
N THR A 597 15.54 -13.83 7.28
CA THR A 597 14.34 -13.44 6.56
C THR A 597 13.43 -14.65 6.43
N ILE A 598 12.16 -14.48 6.80
CA ILE A 598 11.12 -15.51 6.74
C ILE A 598 10.03 -15.00 5.78
N ASP A 599 9.63 -15.87 4.86
CA ASP A 599 8.45 -15.63 4.02
C ASP A 599 7.22 -16.24 4.69
N THR A 600 6.28 -15.39 5.10
CA THR A 600 5.06 -15.77 5.79
C THR A 600 3.93 -16.17 4.84
N SER A 601 4.20 -16.25 3.53
CA SER A 601 3.20 -16.70 2.55
C SER A 601 2.74 -18.14 2.82
N PRO A 602 1.47 -18.49 2.48
CA PRO A 602 0.81 -19.73 2.92
C PRO A 602 1.50 -21.06 2.56
N ASN A 603 2.48 -21.04 1.65
CA ASN A 603 3.14 -22.23 1.12
C ASN A 603 4.63 -22.32 1.42
N LYS A 604 5.23 -21.30 2.07
CA LYS A 604 6.68 -21.26 2.28
C LYS A 604 7.08 -21.31 3.76
N GLY A 605 6.45 -20.52 4.64
CA GLY A 605 6.54 -20.66 6.11
C GLY A 605 7.93 -21.02 6.67
N ARG A 606 9.00 -20.57 6.02
CA ARG A 606 10.37 -21.03 6.26
C ARG A 606 11.33 -19.86 6.21
N ILE A 607 12.45 -20.01 6.90
CA ILE A 607 13.60 -19.14 6.73
C ILE A 607 14.07 -19.31 5.28
N ILE A 608 14.09 -18.20 4.55
CA ILE A 608 14.44 -18.13 3.14
C ILE A 608 15.79 -17.45 2.92
N ASP A 609 16.30 -16.74 3.92
CA ASP A 609 17.64 -16.15 3.90
C ASP A 609 18.23 -16.00 5.31
N THR A 610 19.56 -16.01 5.40
CA THR A 610 20.33 -15.71 6.61
C THR A 610 21.55 -14.86 6.25
N TRP A 611 21.70 -13.72 6.91
CA TRP A 611 22.63 -12.67 6.50
C TRP A 611 23.44 -12.12 7.69
N GLY A 612 24.46 -11.29 7.41
CA GLY A 612 25.21 -10.56 8.43
C GLY A 612 26.22 -11.35 9.27
N LYS A 613 26.20 -12.69 9.26
CA LYS A 613 27.08 -13.56 10.09
C LYS A 613 28.59 -13.30 9.89
N ASN A 614 28.98 -12.84 8.71
CA ASN A 614 30.37 -12.50 8.37
C ASN A 614 30.55 -11.01 8.03
N GLU A 615 29.52 -10.18 8.23
CA GLU A 615 29.49 -8.77 7.81
C GLU A 615 29.58 -7.81 9.01
N GLY A 616 30.04 -8.30 10.16
CA GLY A 616 30.31 -7.46 11.34
C GLY A 616 29.12 -7.25 12.27
N ILE A 617 27.97 -7.89 12.04
CA ILE A 617 26.90 -7.96 13.04
C ILE A 617 27.40 -8.77 14.24
N SER A 618 27.46 -8.14 15.42
CA SER A 618 28.05 -8.76 16.60
C SER A 618 27.17 -8.73 17.85
N GLN A 619 26.31 -7.71 17.99
CA GLN A 619 25.35 -7.54 19.08
C GLN A 619 24.12 -6.77 18.59
N PRO A 620 23.38 -7.29 17.60
CA PRO A 620 22.17 -6.62 17.16
C PRO A 620 21.14 -6.67 18.29
N HIS A 621 20.43 -5.55 18.50
CA HIS A 621 19.45 -5.42 19.56
C HIS A 621 18.04 -5.21 19.02
N ASP A 622 17.93 -4.49 17.91
CA ASP A 622 16.66 -4.12 17.28
C ASP A 622 16.87 -3.85 15.79
N LEU A 623 15.78 -3.80 15.01
CA LEU A 623 15.79 -3.45 13.59
C LEU A 623 14.52 -2.71 13.16
N ALA A 624 14.63 -1.90 12.13
CA ALA A 624 13.48 -1.27 11.47
C ALA A 624 13.74 -1.18 9.97
N ILE A 625 12.69 -1.26 9.15
CA ILE A 625 12.80 -1.22 7.68
C ILE A 625 12.33 0.14 7.19
N PHE A 626 13.22 0.89 6.52
CA PHE A 626 12.88 2.13 5.81
C PHE A 626 13.14 1.98 4.30
N LEU A 627 12.43 2.74 3.48
CA LEU A 627 12.64 2.76 2.02
C LEU A 627 13.84 3.66 1.68
N ASN A 628 14.94 3.08 1.19
CA ASN A 628 16.06 3.88 0.68
C ASN A 628 15.77 4.31 -0.77
N MET A 629 15.46 5.60 -0.98
CA MET A 629 15.16 6.13 -2.32
C MET A 629 16.42 6.39 -3.17
N GLY A 630 17.63 6.13 -2.67
CA GLY A 630 18.89 6.53 -3.32
C GLY A 630 19.93 5.43 -3.56
N MET A 631 19.82 4.24 -2.95
CA MET A 631 20.80 3.16 -3.14
C MET A 631 20.14 1.79 -3.22
N SER A 632 20.66 0.96 -4.12
CA SER A 632 20.24 -0.42 -4.39
C SER A 632 20.55 -1.42 -3.27
N SER A 633 20.51 -0.99 -2.00
CA SER A 633 20.72 -1.85 -0.83
C SER A 633 19.77 -1.41 0.29
N MET A 634 18.92 -2.33 0.74
CA MET A 634 18.15 -2.19 1.98
C MET A 634 19.10 -2.29 3.17
N LEU A 635 18.83 -1.48 4.20
CA LEU A 635 19.45 -1.52 5.52
C LEU A 635 18.45 -1.98 6.57
#